data_AF-A0A1M5BAE8-F1
#
_entry.id   AF-A0A1M5BAE8-F1
#
_cell.length_a   1.000
_cell.length_b   1.000
_cell.length_c   1.000
_cell.angle_alpha   90.00
_cell.angle_beta   90.00
_cell.angle_gamma   90.00
#
_symmetry.space_group_name_H-M   'P 1'
#
loop_
_entity.id
_entity.type
_entity.pdbx_description
1 polymer ?
#
loop_
_entity_poly.entity_id
_entity_poly.type
_entity_poly.pdbx_seq_one_letter_code
_entity_poly.pdbx_strand_id
1 'polypeptide(L)'
;MKNLFIAILMLVTLTIGACKKNYEEGGYEAPKTLVISGPSEVKKNNSVDFATYYVNGTYVWTVSGDAAISSGQGSSKVTIMFGNTNAKVTVAVAGQTASREIAVQ
;
A
#
# COMPACT_ATOMS: atom_id res chain seq x y z
N MET A 1 48.14 24.59 43.82
CA MET A 1 47.02 24.90 42.92
C MET A 1 47.52 24.73 41.48
N LYS A 2 47.96 23.57 40.96
CA LYS A 2 47.25 22.31 40.64
C LYS A 2 45.74 22.52 40.38
N ASN A 3 45.33 22.15 39.15
CA ASN A 3 44.00 22.23 38.52
C ASN A 3 43.90 23.51 37.67
N LEU A 4 43.74 23.45 36.35
CA LEU A 4 42.54 22.93 35.71
C LEU A 4 42.75 22.72 34.19
N PHE A 5 42.74 21.45 33.78
CA PHE A 5 42.37 20.87 32.48
C PHE A 5 42.42 21.75 31.21
N ILE A 6 43.47 21.54 30.43
CA ILE A 6 43.46 21.72 28.97
C ILE A 6 42.53 20.63 28.40
N ALA A 7 41.26 20.98 28.20
CA ALA A 7 40.30 20.12 27.51
C ALA A 7 40.66 20.12 26.01
N ILE A 8 41.50 19.16 25.65
CA ILE A 8 41.78 18.74 24.27
C ILE A 8 40.45 18.59 23.54
N LEU A 9 40.29 19.36 22.48
CA LEU A 9 39.24 19.26 21.49
C LEU A 9 39.34 17.87 20.83
N MET A 10 38.77 16.85 21.45
CA MET A 10 38.50 15.58 20.79
C MET A 10 37.45 15.86 19.72
N LEU A 11 37.91 16.03 18.49
CA LEU A 11 37.09 15.90 17.31
C LEU A 11 36.61 14.44 17.30
N VAL A 12 35.47 14.16 17.95
CA VAL A 12 34.78 12.89 17.79
C VAL A 12 34.33 12.87 16.34
N THR A 13 35.08 12.17 15.49
CA THR A 13 34.63 11.84 14.15
C THR A 13 33.46 10.89 14.32
N LEU A 14 32.26 11.45 14.29
CA LEU A 14 31.04 10.67 14.11
C LEU A 14 31.16 10.05 12.71
N THR A 15 31.72 8.86 12.63
CA THR A 15 31.50 8.02 11.46
C THR A 15 30.01 7.71 11.49
N ILE A 16 29.23 8.45 10.71
CA ILE A 16 27.93 7.95 10.28
C ILE A 16 28.26 6.66 9.54
N GLY A 17 28.16 5.52 10.24
CA GLY A 17 28.14 4.23 9.56
C GLY A 17 27.07 4.39 8.48
N ALA A 18 27.49 4.38 7.21
CA ALA A 18 26.56 4.52 6.10
C ALA A 18 25.41 3.55 6.35
N CYS A 19 24.17 4.00 6.24
CA CYS A 19 23.01 3.13 6.37
C CYS A 19 23.24 1.96 5.41
N LYS A 20 23.59 0.79 5.96
CA LYS A 20 23.75 -0.39 5.13
C LYS A 20 22.37 -0.67 4.57
N LYS A 21 22.29 -0.81 3.25
CA LYS A 21 21.10 -1.29 2.57
C LYS A 21 20.70 -2.60 3.26
N ASN A 22 19.49 -2.65 3.79
CA ASN A 22 18.92 -3.83 4.46
C ASN A 22 18.25 -4.77 3.45
N TYR A 23 18.62 -4.68 2.17
CA TYR A 23 18.13 -5.55 1.13
C TYR A 23 19.31 -6.37 0.57
N GLU A 24 19.08 -7.66 0.36
CA GLU A 24 20.09 -8.55 -0.23
C GLU A 24 20.39 -8.11 -1.67
N GLU A 25 21.62 -8.37 -2.12
CA GLU A 25 22.11 -8.00 -3.45
C GLU A 25 21.41 -8.87 -4.52
N GLY A 26 20.19 -8.47 -4.85
CA GLY A 26 19.32 -9.02 -5.87
C GLY A 26 18.35 -7.90 -6.25
N GLY A 27 18.37 -7.47 -7.51
CA GLY A 27 17.64 -6.30 -7.96
C GLY A 27 16.14 -6.39 -7.64
N TYR A 28 15.53 -5.25 -7.31
CA TYR A 28 14.08 -5.16 -7.21
C TYR A 28 13.46 -5.50 -8.57
N GLU A 29 12.79 -6.65 -8.68
CA GLU A 29 11.89 -6.93 -9.80
C GLU A 29 10.52 -6.34 -9.46
N ALA A 30 10.06 -5.40 -10.28
CA ALA A 30 8.75 -4.79 -10.08
C ALA A 30 7.64 -5.86 -10.21
N PRO A 31 6.59 -5.83 -9.37
CA PRO A 31 5.49 -6.78 -9.46
C PRO A 31 4.88 -6.78 -10.87
N LYS A 32 4.91 -7.94 -11.53
CA LYS A 32 4.44 -8.09 -12.91
C LYS A 32 2.92 -8.08 -13.04
N THR A 33 2.20 -8.42 -11.96
CA THR A 33 0.75 -8.62 -11.97
C THR A 33 0.07 -7.82 -10.90
N LEU A 34 -0.95 -7.05 -11.30
CA LEU A 34 -1.77 -6.26 -10.39
C LEU A 34 -2.46 -7.14 -9.34
N VAL A 35 -2.49 -6.69 -8.10
CA VAL A 35 -3.14 -7.42 -6.99
C VAL A 35 -3.99 -6.45 -6.17
N ILE A 36 -5.20 -6.87 -5.80
CA ILE A 36 -6.05 -6.13 -4.87
C ILE A 36 -5.77 -6.62 -3.44
N SER A 37 -5.37 -5.69 -2.57
CA SER A 37 -5.26 -5.87 -1.12
C SER A 37 -6.54 -5.39 -0.43
N GLY A 38 -6.98 -6.14 0.57
CA GLY A 38 -8.22 -5.94 1.32
C GLY A 38 -8.83 -7.27 1.79
N PRO A 39 -9.87 -7.23 2.63
CA PRO A 39 -10.49 -8.44 3.19
C PRO A 39 -11.30 -9.20 2.14
N SER A 40 -11.39 -10.54 2.23
CA SER A 40 -12.28 -11.39 1.39
C SER A 40 -13.66 -11.60 1.95
N GLU A 41 -13.88 -11.13 3.17
CA GLU A 41 -15.14 -11.17 3.87
C GLU A 41 -15.40 -9.81 4.49
N VAL A 42 -16.59 -9.26 4.27
CA VAL A 42 -16.99 -7.96 4.80
C VAL A 42 -18.37 -8.09 5.42
N LYS A 43 -18.65 -7.25 6.42
CA LYS A 43 -19.98 -7.16 6.99
C LYS A 43 -20.90 -6.44 6.01
N LYS A 44 -22.15 -6.89 5.93
CA LYS A 44 -23.20 -6.18 5.21
C LYS A 44 -23.34 -4.73 5.67
N ASN A 45 -23.71 -3.86 4.73
CA ASN A 45 -23.91 -2.43 4.98
C ASN A 45 -22.70 -1.73 5.62
N ASN A 46 -21.49 -2.09 5.19
CA ASN A 46 -20.25 -1.53 5.71
C ASN A 46 -19.36 -1.01 4.57
N SER A 47 -18.60 0.05 4.85
CA SER A 47 -17.62 0.62 3.91
C SER A 47 -16.23 0.11 4.23
N VAL A 48 -15.55 -0.39 3.20
CA VAL A 48 -14.22 -0.98 3.33
C VAL A 48 -13.29 -0.42 2.27
N ASP A 49 -12.06 -0.14 2.67
CA ASP A 49 -11.00 0.29 1.77
C ASP A 49 -10.30 -0.90 1.13
N PHE A 50 -10.09 -0.80 -0.18
CA PHE A 50 -9.23 -1.68 -0.96
C PHE A 50 -8.11 -0.87 -1.58
N ALA A 51 -6.99 -1.54 -1.84
CA ALA A 51 -5.84 -0.91 -2.46
C ALA A 51 -5.16 -1.86 -3.44
N THR A 52 -4.37 -1.29 -4.32
CA THR A 52 -3.37 -2.02 -5.10
C THR A 52 -2.04 -1.29 -4.99
N TYR A 53 -0.96 -1.92 -5.46
CA TYR A 53 0.33 -1.22 -5.55
C TYR A 53 0.28 -0.18 -6.66
N TYR A 54 1.14 0.84 -6.56
CA TYR A 54 1.15 1.91 -7.53
C TYR A 54 1.72 1.45 -8.88
N VAL A 55 0.90 1.59 -9.91
CA VAL A 55 1.22 1.59 -11.33
C VAL A 55 0.94 2.99 -11.88
N ASN A 56 1.81 3.50 -12.75
CA ASN A 56 1.55 4.77 -13.44
C ASN A 56 0.36 4.61 -14.40
N GLY A 57 -0.70 5.39 -14.18
CA GLY A 57 -1.90 5.37 -15.01
C GLY A 57 -3.15 5.75 -14.21
N THR A 58 -4.29 5.78 -14.89
CA THR A 58 -5.61 6.02 -14.27
C THR A 58 -6.24 4.69 -13.89
N TYR A 59 -6.67 4.57 -12.63
CA TYR A 59 -7.31 3.37 -12.11
C TYR A 59 -8.81 3.41 -12.37
N VAL A 60 -9.33 2.31 -12.92
CA VAL A 60 -10.76 2.10 -13.10
C VAL A 60 -11.17 0.98 -12.15
N TRP A 61 -11.83 1.33 -11.05
CA TRP A 61 -12.48 0.36 -10.19
C TRP A 61 -13.91 0.10 -10.65
N THR A 62 -14.31 -1.16 -10.53
CA THR A 62 -15.70 -1.61 -10.73
C THR A 62 -16.08 -2.61 -9.66
N VAL A 63 -17.36 -2.66 -9.35
CA VAL A 63 -17.95 -3.56 -8.36
C VAL A 63 -19.20 -4.22 -8.94
N SER A 64 -19.52 -5.44 -8.50
CA SER A 64 -20.76 -6.14 -8.85
C SER A 64 -21.71 -6.27 -7.65
N GLY A 65 -22.92 -6.78 -7.89
CA GLY A 65 -23.93 -6.98 -6.83
C GLY A 65 -24.58 -5.66 -6.43
N ASP A 66 -24.82 -5.48 -5.14
CA ASP A 66 -25.36 -4.26 -4.53
C ASP A 66 -24.28 -3.38 -3.87
N ALA A 67 -23.00 -3.64 -4.16
CA ALA A 67 -21.90 -2.80 -3.73
C ALA A 67 -21.82 -1.51 -4.58
N ALA A 68 -21.33 -0.43 -3.97
CA ALA A 68 -21.13 0.86 -4.61
C ALA A 68 -19.76 1.44 -4.24
N ILE A 69 -19.07 2.04 -5.22
CA ILE A 69 -17.82 2.77 -4.96
C ILE A 69 -18.19 4.14 -4.35
N SER A 70 -17.77 4.37 -3.12
CA SER A 70 -18.01 5.61 -2.39
C SER A 70 -16.96 6.69 -2.73
N SER A 71 -15.70 6.29 -2.95
CA SER A 71 -14.60 7.20 -3.29
C SER A 71 -13.38 6.46 -3.86
N GLY A 72 -12.46 7.20 -4.49
CA GLY A 72 -11.16 6.67 -4.90
C GLY A 72 -11.04 6.18 -6.35
N GLN A 73 -12.03 6.46 -7.20
CA GLN A 73 -11.86 6.30 -8.65
C GLN A 73 -10.63 7.09 -9.15
N GLY A 74 -9.93 6.53 -10.13
CA GLY A 74 -8.69 7.12 -10.66
C GLY A 74 -7.47 6.97 -9.75
N SER A 75 -7.61 6.35 -8.57
CA SER A 75 -6.55 6.21 -7.55
C SER A 75 -6.23 4.73 -7.27
N SER A 76 -5.03 4.47 -6.73
CA SER A 76 -4.60 3.12 -6.30
C SER A 76 -5.32 2.61 -5.04
N LYS A 77 -6.13 3.46 -4.40
CA LYS A 77 -7.01 3.13 -3.28
C LYS A 77 -8.45 3.51 -3.59
N VAL A 78 -9.38 2.66 -3.17
CA VAL A 78 -10.83 2.83 -3.35
C VAL A 78 -11.56 2.49 -2.05
N THR A 79 -12.64 3.21 -1.75
CA THR A 79 -13.56 2.89 -0.67
C THR A 79 -14.86 2.39 -1.27
N ILE A 80 -15.31 1.22 -0.83
CA ILE A 80 -16.50 0.55 -1.37
C ILE A 80 -17.48 0.30 -0.23
N MET A 81 -18.71 0.73 -0.41
CA MET A 81 -19.85 0.37 0.44
C MET A 81 -20.46 -0.94 -0.05
N PHE A 82 -20.54 -1.95 0.81
CA PHE A 82 -21.16 -3.23 0.49
C PHE A 82 -22.61 -3.27 0.97
N GLY A 83 -23.49 -3.87 0.17
CA GLY A 83 -24.87 -4.16 0.56
C GLY A 83 -24.98 -5.50 1.28
N ASN A 84 -25.85 -6.38 0.80
CA ASN A 84 -26.13 -7.70 1.37
C ASN A 84 -25.70 -8.86 0.46
N THR A 85 -25.25 -8.59 -0.77
CA THR A 85 -24.90 -9.62 -1.74
C THR A 85 -23.39 -9.72 -1.90
N ASN A 86 -22.88 -10.95 -2.07
CA ASN A 86 -21.48 -11.15 -2.46
C ASN A 86 -21.14 -10.31 -3.70
N ALA A 87 -19.94 -9.76 -3.72
CA ALA A 87 -19.52 -8.81 -4.72
C ALA A 87 -18.13 -9.16 -5.24
N LYS A 88 -17.86 -8.79 -6.49
CA LYS A 88 -16.53 -8.81 -7.08
C LYS A 88 -16.01 -7.40 -7.18
N VAL A 89 -14.83 -7.16 -6.62
CA VAL A 89 -14.07 -5.92 -6.80
C VAL A 89 -13.08 -6.13 -7.92
N THR A 90 -13.08 -5.25 -8.92
CA THR A 90 -12.13 -5.29 -10.04
C THR A 90 -11.45 -3.95 -10.20
N VAL A 91 -10.15 -3.97 -10.50
CA VAL A 91 -9.37 -2.77 -10.84
C VAL A 91 -8.60 -3.00 -12.13
N ALA A 92 -8.62 -2.00 -13.01
CA ALA A 92 -7.81 -1.95 -14.21
C ALA A 92 -6.96 -0.69 -14.25
N VAL A 93 -5.70 -0.82 -14.68
CA VAL A 93 -4.76 0.31 -14.89
C VAL A 93 -3.67 -0.12 -15.86
N ALA A 94 -3.28 0.76 -16.79
CA ALA A 94 -2.17 0.54 -17.72
C ALA A 94 -2.18 -0.84 -18.44
N GLY A 95 -3.36 -1.33 -18.83
CA GLY A 95 -3.54 -2.63 -19.49
C GLY A 95 -3.48 -3.85 -18.57
N GLN A 96 -3.28 -3.67 -17.27
CA GLN A 96 -3.37 -4.72 -16.25
C GLN A 96 -4.78 -4.75 -15.65
N THR A 97 -5.21 -5.92 -15.17
CA THR A 97 -6.48 -6.09 -14.46
C THR A 97 -6.32 -7.09 -13.33
N ALA A 98 -6.96 -6.81 -12.20
CA ALA A 98 -7.08 -7.72 -11.07
C ALA A 98 -8.53 -7.74 -10.58
N SER A 99 -8.99 -8.90 -10.13
CA SER A 99 -10.32 -9.08 -9.53
C SER A 99 -10.22 -9.85 -8.22
N ARG A 100 -11.14 -9.58 -7.31
CA ARG A 100 -11.24 -10.24 -6.01
C ARG A 100 -12.69 -10.45 -5.64
N GLU A 101 -13.06 -11.70 -5.36
CA GLU A 101 -14.38 -12.05 -4.83
C GLU A 101 -14.45 -11.72 -3.34
N ILE A 102 -15.56 -11.12 -2.92
CA ILE A 102 -15.82 -10.68 -1.56
C ILE A 102 -17.12 -11.31 -1.10
N ALA A 103 -17.04 -12.13 -0.05
CA ALA A 103 -18.20 -12.66 0.63
C ALA A 103 -18.76 -11.61 1.59
N VAL A 104 -20.07 -11.37 1.54
CA VAL A 104 -20.77 -10.46 2.44
C VAL A 104 -21.51 -11.28 3.49
N GLN A 105 -21.31 -10.93 4.76
CA GLN A 105 -21.86 -11.61 5.94
C GLN A 105 -22.82 -10.69 6.72
#